data_AF-A0A1I6HGM9-F1
#
_entry.id   AF-A0A1I6HGM9-F1
#
_cell.length_a   1.000
_cell.length_b   1.000
_cell.length_c   1.000
_cell.angle_alpha   90.00
_cell.angle_beta   90.00
_cell.angle_gamma   90.00
#
_symmetry.space_group_name_H-M   'P 1'
#
loop_
_entity.id
_entity.type
_entity.pdbx_description
1 polymer ?
#
loop_
_entity_poly.entity_id
_entity_poly.type
_entity_poly.pdbx_seq_one_letter_code
_entity_poly.pdbx_strand_id
1 'polypeptide(L)'
;MAEQLKRLTPEGHYRVKKHLKEGEHVSKLPDDIEENVVEIPNLEADLDGLEDDLEAAIAEGDVVSGRSRGTTIDAHAAPQVHQRIDIDRRDAAIDGLWHWLCVFRFREFVYDRWDTGGNIVEKFLAGGTNIYSNAIHRLWWGAELTHEGDDYSRTRTLFSQGELANDILDRRFARCESAAQVVTDELDGEPSSRISKTTRNLRNELSLYTLELMSEEGIARLVDEVEEG
;
A
#
# COMPACT_ATOMS: atom_id res chain seq x y z
N MET A 1 -20.31 -9.39 5.63
CA MET A 1 -20.40 -9.76 7.06
C MET A 1 -19.00 -9.64 7.66
N ALA A 2 -18.84 -9.44 8.97
CA ALA A 2 -17.50 -9.40 9.56
C ALA A 2 -16.82 -10.79 9.43
N GLU A 3 -15.62 -10.81 8.85
CA GLU A 3 -14.77 -11.98 8.67
C GLU A 3 -13.46 -11.82 9.43
N GLN A 4 -12.98 -12.93 10.01
CA GLN A 4 -11.70 -13.00 10.71
C GLN A 4 -10.52 -12.73 9.75
N LEU A 5 -9.75 -11.66 10.03
CA LEU A 5 -8.55 -11.33 9.26
C LEU A 5 -7.46 -12.38 9.50
N LYS A 6 -6.72 -12.68 8.43
CA LYS A 6 -5.64 -13.67 8.44
C LYS A 6 -4.37 -13.06 7.83
N ARG A 7 -3.26 -13.76 8.03
CA ARG A 7 -1.97 -13.44 7.41
C ARG A 7 -1.39 -14.64 6.70
N LEU A 8 -0.73 -14.36 5.58
CA LEU A 8 0.15 -15.31 4.93
C LEU A 8 1.46 -15.43 5.74
N THR A 9 1.87 -16.65 6.03
CA THR A 9 3.15 -16.92 6.70
C THR A 9 4.34 -16.69 5.77
N PRO A 10 5.57 -16.56 6.28
CA PRO A 10 6.77 -16.44 5.45
C PRO A 10 6.95 -17.61 4.46
N GLU A 11 6.59 -18.83 4.87
CA GLU A 11 6.63 -20.00 3.98
C GLU A 11 5.60 -19.88 2.85
N GLY A 12 4.36 -19.51 3.19
CA GLY A 12 3.32 -19.25 2.20
C GLY A 12 3.72 -18.15 1.23
N HIS A 13 4.34 -17.07 1.72
CA HIS A 13 4.88 -15.98 0.88
C HIS A 13 5.91 -16.50 -0.12
N TYR A 14 6.87 -17.30 0.33
CA TYR A 14 7.88 -17.90 -0.54
C TYR A 14 7.25 -18.76 -1.65
N ARG A 15 6.27 -19.60 -1.28
CA ARG A 15 5.57 -20.48 -2.22
C ARG A 15 4.76 -19.69 -3.26
N VAL A 16 3.98 -18.70 -2.84
CA VAL A 16 3.22 -17.84 -3.76
C VAL A 16 4.16 -17.05 -4.66
N LYS A 17 5.28 -16.54 -4.12
CA LYS A 17 6.28 -15.82 -4.89
C LYS A 17 6.90 -16.69 -5.97
N LYS A 18 7.21 -17.94 -5.66
CA LYS A 18 7.72 -18.92 -6.62
C LYS A 18 6.69 -19.17 -7.74
N HIS A 19 5.45 -19.43 -7.37
CA HIS A 19 4.33 -19.66 -8.30
C HIS A 19 4.14 -18.50 -9.28
N LEU A 20 4.07 -17.26 -8.77
CA LEU A 20 3.95 -16.06 -9.61
C LEU A 20 5.16 -15.83 -10.52
N LYS A 21 6.38 -16.16 -10.06
CA LYS A 21 7.61 -16.05 -10.88
C LYS A 21 7.66 -17.06 -12.02
N GLU A 22 6.95 -18.18 -11.90
CA GLU A 22 6.77 -19.15 -12.97
C GLU A 22 5.72 -18.66 -13.99
N GLY A 23 5.10 -17.50 -13.76
CA GLY A 23 4.09 -16.90 -14.63
C GLY A 23 2.68 -17.46 -14.37
N GLU A 24 2.51 -18.24 -13.30
CA GLU A 24 1.23 -18.86 -12.98
C GLU A 24 0.32 -17.90 -12.21
N HIS A 25 -0.99 -18.02 -12.46
CA HIS A 25 -2.02 -17.22 -11.81
C HIS A 25 -2.25 -17.71 -10.37
N VAL A 26 -2.49 -16.80 -9.40
CA VAL A 26 -2.70 -17.21 -7.99
C VAL A 26 -3.94 -18.09 -7.78
N SER A 27 -4.90 -18.06 -8.70
CA SER A 27 -6.04 -18.99 -8.68
C SER A 27 -5.67 -20.46 -8.90
N LYS A 28 -4.44 -20.74 -9.35
CA LYS A 28 -3.91 -22.09 -9.54
C LYS A 28 -2.94 -22.51 -8.44
N LEU A 29 -2.90 -21.78 -7.32
CA LEU A 29 -2.07 -22.18 -6.19
C LEU A 29 -2.49 -23.58 -5.71
N PRO A 30 -1.53 -24.42 -5.28
CA PRO A 30 -1.83 -25.70 -4.67
C PRO A 30 -2.75 -25.56 -3.45
N ASP A 31 -3.71 -26.48 -3.27
CA ASP A 31 -4.70 -26.43 -2.17
C ASP A 31 -4.04 -26.37 -0.78
N ASP A 32 -2.86 -26.99 -0.61
CA ASP A 32 -2.11 -26.99 0.65
C ASP A 32 -1.48 -25.63 0.99
N ILE A 33 -1.62 -24.60 0.14
CA ILE A 33 -1.20 -23.24 0.48
C ILE A 33 -2.00 -22.67 1.66
N GLU A 34 -3.22 -23.16 1.90
CA GLU A 34 -4.06 -22.73 3.02
C GLU A 34 -3.44 -23.10 4.38
N GLU A 35 -2.61 -24.15 4.43
CA GLU A 35 -1.84 -24.52 5.62
C GLU A 35 -0.81 -23.44 6.02
N ASN A 36 -0.53 -22.49 5.12
CA ASN A 36 0.38 -21.39 5.34
C ASN A 36 -0.33 -20.07 5.64
N VAL A 37 -1.63 -20.12 5.98
CA VAL A 37 -2.43 -18.99 6.42
C VAL A 37 -2.75 -19.13 7.91
N VAL A 38 -2.58 -18.05 8.67
CA VAL A 38 -2.82 -18.02 10.12
C VAL A 38 -3.73 -16.85 10.46
N GLU A 39 -4.71 -17.05 11.34
CA GLU A 39 -5.59 -15.99 11.83
C GLU A 39 -4.82 -14.93 12.63
N ILE A 40 -5.25 -13.68 12.54
CA ILE A 40 -4.72 -12.58 13.36
C ILE A 40 -5.71 -12.36 14.51
N PRO A 41 -5.34 -12.66 15.77
CA PRO A 41 -6.30 -12.67 16.87
C PRO A 41 -7.06 -11.35 17.05
N ASN A 42 -8.39 -11.43 17.16
CA ASN A 42 -9.31 -10.31 17.45
C ASN A 42 -9.40 -9.23 16.35
N LEU A 43 -8.99 -9.54 15.12
CA LEU A 43 -9.14 -8.63 13.98
C LEU A 43 -10.19 -9.16 13.02
N GLU A 44 -11.21 -8.36 12.74
CA GLU A 44 -12.26 -8.68 11.77
C GLU A 44 -12.50 -7.50 10.83
N ALA A 45 -12.97 -7.79 9.62
CA ALA A 45 -13.30 -6.78 8.62
C ALA A 45 -14.49 -7.24 7.76
N ASP A 46 -15.22 -6.29 7.17
CA ASP A 46 -16.29 -6.60 6.22
C ASP A 46 -15.72 -6.79 4.81
N LEU A 47 -15.18 -7.98 4.56
CA LEU A 47 -14.46 -8.28 3.31
C LEU A 47 -15.40 -8.47 2.12
N ASP A 48 -16.59 -9.03 2.32
CA ASP A 48 -17.62 -9.11 1.28
C ASP A 48 -18.05 -7.71 0.83
N GLY A 49 -18.34 -6.82 1.80
CA GLY A 49 -18.69 -5.44 1.48
C GLY A 49 -17.56 -4.69 0.79
N LEU A 50 -16.31 -4.97 1.18
CA LEU A 50 -15.14 -4.42 0.49
C LEU A 50 -14.99 -4.97 -0.94
N GLU A 51 -15.31 -6.24 -1.18
CA GLU A 51 -15.28 -6.84 -2.52
C GLU A 51 -16.24 -6.09 -3.46
N ASP A 52 -17.48 -5.86 -3.03
CA ASP A 52 -18.48 -5.05 -3.74
C ASP A 52 -17.96 -3.62 -4.02
N ASP A 53 -17.34 -2.98 -3.02
CA ASP A 53 -16.80 -1.63 -3.12
C ASP A 53 -15.61 -1.55 -4.11
N LEU A 54 -14.76 -2.58 -4.16
CA LEU A 54 -13.65 -2.67 -5.11
C LEU A 54 -14.15 -2.90 -6.54
N GLU A 55 -15.16 -3.74 -6.74
CA GLU A 55 -15.81 -3.91 -8.05
C GLU A 55 -16.42 -2.59 -8.54
N ALA A 56 -17.09 -1.84 -7.66
CA ALA A 56 -17.60 -0.52 -7.99
C ALA A 56 -16.47 0.45 -8.39
N ALA A 57 -15.33 0.42 -7.70
CA ALA A 57 -14.17 1.23 -8.05
C ALA A 57 -13.57 0.86 -9.43
N ILE A 58 -13.54 -0.44 -9.79
CA ILE A 58 -13.18 -0.89 -11.14
C ILE A 58 -14.13 -0.32 -12.18
N ALA A 59 -15.44 -0.41 -11.93
CA ALA A 59 -16.46 0.09 -12.85
C ALA A 59 -16.33 1.60 -13.10
N GLU A 60 -16.07 2.40 -12.06
CA GLU A 60 -15.78 3.84 -12.21
C GLU A 60 -14.50 4.09 -13.02
N GLY A 61 -13.47 3.27 -12.81
CA GLY A 61 -12.24 3.29 -13.59
C GLY A 61 -12.45 3.02 -15.08
N ASP A 62 -13.32 2.06 -15.41
CA ASP A 62 -13.57 1.62 -16.78
C ASP A 62 -14.33 2.66 -17.62
N VAL A 63 -15.03 3.61 -16.98
CA VAL A 63 -15.62 4.77 -17.65
C VAL A 63 -14.54 5.73 -18.16
N VAL A 64 -13.35 5.72 -17.55
CA VAL A 64 -12.23 6.61 -17.89
C VAL A 64 -11.22 5.90 -18.78
N SER A 65 -10.99 6.42 -19.98
CA SER A 65 -10.02 5.82 -20.91
C SER A 65 -8.57 6.16 -20.56
N GLY A 66 -7.66 5.23 -20.83
CA GLY A 66 -6.21 5.49 -20.87
C GLY A 66 -5.53 5.49 -19.49
N ARG A 67 -4.48 6.31 -19.34
CA ARG A 67 -3.59 6.27 -18.16
C ARG A 67 -4.27 6.68 -16.85
N SER A 68 -5.42 7.35 -16.92
CA SER A 68 -6.16 7.83 -15.75
C SER A 68 -7.07 6.77 -15.11
N ARG A 69 -7.36 5.66 -15.82
CA ARG A 69 -8.16 4.56 -15.27
C ARG A 69 -7.66 4.14 -13.89
N GLY A 70 -6.34 3.95 -13.79
CA GLY A 70 -5.74 3.46 -12.57
C GLY A 70 -5.82 4.42 -11.39
N THR A 71 -5.60 5.71 -11.62
CA THR A 71 -5.71 6.75 -10.59
C THR A 71 -7.16 6.91 -10.13
N THR A 72 -8.13 6.79 -11.05
CA THR A 72 -9.56 6.77 -10.71
C THR A 72 -9.89 5.60 -9.78
N ILE A 73 -9.50 4.37 -10.16
CA ILE A 73 -9.76 3.19 -9.32
C ILE A 73 -9.18 3.38 -7.92
N ASP A 74 -7.90 3.77 -7.84
CA ASP A 74 -7.22 3.92 -6.55
C ASP A 74 -7.89 5.00 -5.68
N ALA A 75 -8.31 6.13 -6.28
CA ALA A 75 -9.00 7.22 -5.58
C ALA A 75 -10.40 6.84 -5.08
N HIS A 76 -11.10 5.93 -5.77
CA HIS A 76 -12.38 5.40 -5.33
C HIS A 76 -12.22 4.31 -4.26
N ALA A 77 -11.26 3.40 -4.44
CA ALA A 77 -11.03 2.24 -3.59
C ALA A 77 -10.42 2.58 -2.23
N ALA A 78 -9.48 3.52 -2.15
CA ALA A 78 -8.71 3.77 -0.93
C ALA A 78 -9.57 4.11 0.31
N PRO A 79 -10.58 4.99 0.23
CA PRO A 79 -11.47 5.24 1.37
C PRO A 79 -12.23 3.99 1.82
N GLN A 80 -12.67 3.15 0.87
CA GLN A 80 -13.44 1.94 1.16
C GLN A 80 -12.55 0.89 1.85
N VAL A 81 -11.34 0.69 1.34
CA VAL A 81 -10.34 -0.20 1.98
C VAL A 81 -10.10 0.22 3.43
N HIS A 82 -9.93 1.51 3.68
CA HIS A 82 -9.69 2.02 5.04
C HIS A 82 -10.88 1.85 5.97
N GLN A 83 -12.09 2.16 5.50
CA GLN A 83 -13.30 2.08 6.32
C GLN A 83 -13.72 0.63 6.60
N ARG A 84 -13.53 -0.28 5.63
CA ARG A 84 -13.91 -1.70 5.77
C ARG A 84 -12.89 -2.50 6.56
N ILE A 85 -11.62 -2.09 6.54
CA ILE A 85 -10.51 -2.66 7.30
C ILE A 85 -10.08 -1.64 8.36
N ASP A 86 -10.97 -1.41 9.34
CA ASP A 86 -10.76 -0.49 10.45
C ASP A 86 -9.86 -1.13 11.52
N ILE A 87 -8.55 -1.00 11.32
CA ILE A 87 -7.50 -1.55 12.17
C ILE A 87 -6.51 -0.46 12.56
N ASP A 88 -5.72 -0.67 13.61
CA ASP A 88 -4.70 0.31 13.99
C ASP A 88 -3.42 0.19 13.12
N ARG A 89 -2.55 1.21 13.19
CA ARG A 89 -1.26 1.23 12.46
C ARG A 89 -0.32 0.06 12.83
N ARG A 90 -0.46 -0.53 14.03
CA ARG A 90 0.37 -1.64 14.48
C ARG A 90 -0.06 -2.92 13.77
N ASP A 91 -1.36 -3.16 13.68
CA ASP A 91 -1.93 -4.29 12.96
C ASP A 91 -1.74 -4.15 11.45
N ALA A 92 -1.89 -2.93 10.93
CA ALA A 92 -1.59 -2.59 9.53
C ALA A 92 -0.11 -2.80 9.15
N ALA A 93 0.81 -2.90 10.11
CA ALA A 93 2.22 -3.20 9.84
C ALA A 93 2.49 -4.70 9.59
N ILE A 94 1.49 -5.57 9.75
CA ILE A 94 1.63 -7.01 9.50
C ILE A 94 1.60 -7.26 7.99
N ASP A 95 2.75 -7.35 7.35
CA ASP A 95 2.86 -7.56 5.88
C ASP A 95 2.03 -8.74 5.35
N GLY A 96 2.03 -9.84 6.10
CA GLY A 96 1.29 -11.04 5.73
C GLY A 96 -0.23 -10.84 5.63
N LEU A 97 -0.79 -9.83 6.32
CA LEU A 97 -2.21 -9.46 6.19
C LEU A 97 -2.49 -9.03 4.75
N TRP A 98 -1.72 -8.09 4.24
CA TRP A 98 -1.88 -7.55 2.88
C TRP A 98 -1.62 -8.59 1.81
N HIS A 99 -0.66 -9.50 2.05
CA HIS A 99 -0.42 -10.63 1.15
C HIS A 99 -1.61 -11.57 1.10
N TRP A 100 -2.17 -11.92 2.27
CA TRP A 100 -3.34 -12.77 2.34
C TRP A 100 -4.55 -12.15 1.64
N LEU A 101 -4.82 -10.86 1.90
CA LEU A 101 -5.90 -10.12 1.24
C LEU A 101 -5.75 -10.14 -0.28
N CYS A 102 -4.57 -9.79 -0.81
CA CYS A 102 -4.35 -9.80 -2.25
C CYS A 102 -4.45 -11.21 -2.86
N VAL A 103 -3.89 -12.24 -2.21
CA VAL A 103 -3.80 -13.59 -2.79
C VAL A 103 -5.12 -14.35 -2.73
N PHE A 104 -5.84 -14.26 -1.61
CA PHE A 104 -7.01 -15.11 -1.34
C PHE A 104 -8.35 -14.40 -1.52
N ARG A 105 -8.45 -13.12 -1.13
CA ARG A 105 -9.73 -12.39 -1.13
C ARG A 105 -9.89 -11.49 -2.35
N PHE A 106 -8.91 -10.65 -2.66
CA PHE A 106 -9.06 -9.59 -3.67
C PHE A 106 -8.18 -9.80 -4.91
N ARG A 107 -7.95 -11.06 -5.29
CA ARG A 107 -7.06 -11.42 -6.40
C ARG A 107 -7.52 -10.85 -7.75
N GLU A 108 -8.83 -10.88 -7.99
CA GLU A 108 -9.42 -10.39 -9.25
C GLU A 108 -9.25 -8.88 -9.36
N PHE A 109 -9.48 -8.13 -8.27
CA PHE A 109 -9.16 -6.70 -8.22
C PHE A 109 -7.70 -6.41 -8.60
N VAL A 110 -6.74 -7.20 -8.10
CA VAL A 110 -5.33 -7.01 -8.45
C VAL A 110 -5.07 -7.24 -9.94
N TYR A 111 -5.64 -8.29 -10.54
CA TYR A 111 -5.45 -8.55 -11.97
C TYR A 111 -6.20 -7.57 -12.88
N ASP A 112 -7.38 -7.10 -12.48
CA ASP A 112 -8.14 -6.11 -13.24
C ASP A 112 -7.47 -4.73 -13.21
N ARG A 113 -6.81 -4.41 -12.09
CA ARG A 113 -6.16 -3.13 -11.92
C ARG A 113 -4.76 -3.09 -12.55
N TRP A 114 -4.04 -4.21 -12.60
CA TRP A 114 -2.67 -4.31 -13.13
C TRP A 114 -2.51 -5.42 -14.16
N ASP A 115 -1.96 -5.05 -15.32
CA ASP A 115 -1.63 -6.03 -16.37
C ASP A 115 -0.55 -7.03 -15.90
N THR A 116 -0.72 -8.28 -16.30
CA THR A 116 0.13 -9.44 -15.98
C THR A 116 1.56 -9.31 -16.52
N GLY A 117 1.81 -8.42 -17.49
CA GLY A 117 3.15 -8.14 -18.02
C GLY A 117 4.06 -7.30 -17.11
N GLY A 118 3.53 -6.72 -16.02
CA GLY A 118 4.28 -5.88 -15.07
C GLY A 118 4.89 -6.63 -13.88
N ASN A 119 5.32 -5.88 -12.86
CA ASN A 119 5.79 -6.44 -11.58
C ASN A 119 4.59 -6.89 -10.71
N ILE A 120 3.77 -7.80 -11.27
CA ILE A 120 2.56 -8.32 -10.63
C ILE A 120 2.88 -9.00 -9.30
N VAL A 121 4.06 -9.62 -9.19
CA VAL A 121 4.58 -10.21 -7.95
C VAL A 121 4.59 -9.19 -6.81
N GLU A 122 5.03 -7.95 -7.07
CA GLU A 122 5.01 -6.89 -6.05
C GLU A 122 3.59 -6.49 -5.65
N LYS A 123 2.64 -6.51 -6.58
CA LYS A 123 1.24 -6.14 -6.30
C LYS A 123 0.57 -7.11 -5.33
N PHE A 124 0.96 -8.38 -5.37
CA PHE A 124 0.54 -9.39 -4.41
C PHE A 124 1.38 -9.40 -3.13
N LEU A 125 2.71 -9.29 -3.23
CA LEU A 125 3.62 -9.75 -2.17
C LEU A 125 4.64 -8.74 -1.66
N ALA A 126 4.62 -7.49 -2.15
CA ALA A 126 5.42 -6.43 -1.53
C ALA A 126 4.89 -6.05 -0.14
N GLY A 127 5.73 -5.44 0.68
CA GLY A 127 5.41 -5.09 2.07
C GLY A 127 6.56 -4.35 2.73
N GLY A 128 6.39 -4.04 4.01
CA GLY A 128 7.41 -3.49 4.88
C GLY A 128 7.64 -2.01 4.63
N THR A 129 8.87 -1.66 4.22
CA THR A 129 9.26 -0.27 4.01
C THR A 129 8.71 0.33 2.71
N ASN A 130 8.31 -0.51 1.74
CA ASN A 130 7.68 -0.07 0.50
C ASN A 130 6.18 -0.35 0.54
N ILE A 131 5.44 0.57 1.16
CA ILE A 131 3.98 0.49 1.30
C ILE A 131 3.25 0.74 -0.03
N TYR A 132 3.88 1.38 -1.02
CA TYR A 132 3.26 1.67 -2.33
C TYR A 132 3.13 0.43 -3.23
N SER A 133 4.00 -0.58 -3.05
CA SER A 133 4.09 -1.65 -4.02
C SER A 133 2.93 -2.65 -3.96
N ASN A 134 2.42 -3.03 -2.77
CA ASN A 134 1.29 -3.97 -2.66
C ASN A 134 -0.05 -3.26 -2.94
N ALA A 135 -0.95 -3.95 -3.64
CA ALA A 135 -2.19 -3.40 -4.17
C ALA A 135 -3.15 -2.85 -3.11
N ILE A 136 -3.38 -3.58 -2.02
CA ILE A 136 -4.33 -3.18 -0.96
C ILE A 136 -3.60 -2.37 0.11
N HIS A 137 -2.36 -2.74 0.45
CA HIS A 137 -1.54 -2.07 1.44
C HIS A 137 -1.37 -0.57 1.15
N ARG A 138 -1.12 -0.22 -0.12
CA ARG A 138 -0.97 1.17 -0.54
C ARG A 138 -2.25 1.98 -0.34
N LEU A 139 -3.40 1.37 -0.59
CA LEU A 139 -4.72 2.01 -0.52
C LEU A 139 -5.04 2.34 0.95
N TRP A 140 -4.83 1.36 1.83
CA TRP A 140 -5.03 1.53 3.27
C TRP A 140 -4.11 2.62 3.84
N TRP A 141 -2.80 2.54 3.62
CA TRP A 141 -1.88 3.57 4.15
C TRP A 141 -2.08 4.95 3.52
N GLY A 142 -2.39 5.01 2.22
CA GLY A 142 -2.69 6.28 1.56
C GLY A 142 -3.87 6.98 2.22
N ALA A 143 -4.90 6.22 2.57
CA ALA A 143 -6.05 6.71 3.32
C ALA A 143 -5.70 7.10 4.76
N GLU A 144 -5.08 6.20 5.53
CA GLU A 144 -4.69 6.42 6.94
C GLU A 144 -3.82 7.68 7.12
N LEU A 145 -2.93 7.95 6.18
CA LEU A 145 -2.00 9.09 6.25
C LEU A 145 -2.63 10.42 5.82
N THR A 146 -3.81 10.40 5.19
CA THR A 146 -4.40 11.60 4.58
C THR A 146 -5.81 11.91 5.03
N HIS A 147 -6.52 10.97 5.65
CA HIS A 147 -7.87 11.19 6.15
C HIS A 147 -7.89 12.23 7.28
N GLU A 148 -9.04 12.88 7.45
CA GLU A 148 -9.34 13.72 8.62
C GLU A 148 -10.73 13.36 9.15
N GLY A 149 -10.78 12.45 10.13
CA GLY A 149 -12.03 11.84 10.56
C GLY A 149 -12.69 11.10 9.40
N ASP A 150 -13.93 11.45 9.06
CA ASP A 150 -14.66 10.85 7.94
C ASP A 150 -14.37 11.53 6.58
N ASP A 151 -13.50 12.55 6.55
CA ASP A 151 -13.11 13.22 5.30
C ASP A 151 -11.93 12.52 4.61
N TYR A 152 -12.17 12.06 3.39
CA TYR A 152 -11.20 11.42 2.50
C TYR A 152 -10.87 12.28 1.27
N SER A 153 -11.23 13.56 1.27
CA SER A 153 -10.95 14.49 0.15
C SER A 153 -9.48 14.45 -0.25
N ARG A 154 -8.57 14.55 0.72
CA ARG A 154 -7.11 14.48 0.50
C ARG A 154 -6.65 13.12 0.00
N THR A 155 -7.22 12.02 0.49
CA THR A 155 -6.96 10.67 -0.02
C THR A 155 -7.29 10.57 -1.50
N ARG A 156 -8.42 11.15 -1.93
CA ARG A 156 -8.80 11.17 -3.34
C ARG A 156 -7.83 12.02 -4.16
N THR A 157 -7.39 13.16 -3.65
CA THR A 157 -6.35 13.99 -4.28
C THR A 157 -5.05 13.22 -4.48
N LEU A 158 -4.54 12.58 -3.42
CA LEU A 158 -3.33 11.76 -3.44
C LEU A 158 -3.36 10.74 -4.58
N PHE A 159 -4.44 9.96 -4.68
CA PHE A 159 -4.55 8.89 -5.67
C PHE A 159 -4.95 9.36 -7.07
N SER A 160 -5.51 10.56 -7.22
CA SER A 160 -5.79 11.17 -8.53
C SER A 160 -4.49 11.51 -9.29
N GLN A 161 -3.36 11.65 -8.58
CA GLN A 161 -2.04 11.90 -9.17
C GLN A 161 -1.09 10.73 -8.85
N GLY A 162 -0.97 9.76 -9.76
CA GLY A 162 -0.17 8.55 -9.52
C GLY A 162 1.29 8.79 -9.10
N GLU A 163 1.91 9.87 -9.59
CA GLU A 163 3.27 10.27 -9.16
C GLU A 163 3.28 10.74 -7.70
N LEU A 164 2.26 11.49 -7.26
CA LEU A 164 2.13 11.97 -5.89
C LEU A 164 1.92 10.80 -4.93
N ALA A 165 1.03 9.87 -5.29
CA ALA A 165 0.83 8.63 -4.54
C ALA A 165 2.11 7.80 -4.43
N ASN A 166 2.86 7.64 -5.54
CA ASN A 166 4.14 6.93 -5.53
C ASN A 166 5.13 7.61 -4.60
N ASP A 167 5.35 8.92 -4.78
CA ASP A 167 6.40 9.64 -4.08
C ASP A 167 6.16 9.79 -2.59
N ILE A 168 4.91 9.95 -2.19
CA ILE A 168 4.56 9.96 -0.77
C ILE A 168 4.75 8.53 -0.26
N LEU A 169 4.02 7.55 -0.78
CA LEU A 169 3.96 6.23 -0.17
C LEU A 169 5.26 5.41 -0.30
N ASP A 170 6.12 5.64 -1.29
CA ASP A 170 7.39 4.91 -1.43
C ASP A 170 8.48 5.43 -0.48
N ARG A 171 8.30 6.60 0.14
CA ARG A 171 9.38 7.30 0.86
C ARG A 171 9.22 7.24 2.36
N ARG A 172 10.33 6.98 3.07
CA ARG A 172 10.35 6.82 4.54
C ARG A 172 9.76 8.01 5.32
N PHE A 173 9.76 9.23 4.78
CA PHE A 173 9.16 10.38 5.45
C PHE A 173 7.63 10.38 5.43
N ALA A 174 6.98 9.60 4.55
CA ALA A 174 5.52 9.55 4.49
C ALA A 174 4.86 8.82 5.66
N ARG A 175 5.63 8.16 6.53
CA ARG A 175 5.12 7.66 7.81
C ARG A 175 4.79 8.78 8.80
N CYS A 176 5.17 10.02 8.48
CA CYS A 176 4.72 11.20 9.20
C CYS A 176 3.44 11.71 8.54
N GLU A 177 2.30 11.50 9.21
CA GLU A 177 0.97 11.93 8.76
C GLU A 177 0.93 13.41 8.37
N SER A 178 1.44 14.30 9.22
CA SER A 178 1.48 15.74 8.90
C SER A 178 2.32 16.04 7.66
N ALA A 179 3.39 15.29 7.41
CA ALA A 179 4.18 15.47 6.19
C ALA A 179 3.42 14.96 4.96
N ALA A 180 2.76 13.80 5.05
CA ALA A 180 1.94 13.27 3.97
C ALA A 180 0.80 14.25 3.61
N GLN A 181 0.13 14.83 4.60
CA GLN A 181 -0.94 15.79 4.40
C GLN A 181 -0.45 17.08 3.72
N VAL A 182 0.55 17.74 4.31
CA VAL A 182 1.09 19.01 3.77
C VAL A 182 1.68 18.83 2.37
N VAL A 183 2.42 17.75 2.13
CA VAL A 183 3.00 17.49 0.81
C VAL A 183 1.92 17.20 -0.23
N THR A 184 0.82 16.55 0.15
CA THR A 184 -0.33 16.35 -0.76
C THR A 184 -0.97 17.69 -1.11
N ASP A 185 -1.23 18.53 -0.11
CA ASP A 185 -1.90 19.82 -0.29
C ASP A 185 -1.06 20.81 -1.12
N GLU A 186 0.26 20.88 -0.87
CA GLU A 186 1.17 21.80 -1.56
C GLU A 186 1.53 21.39 -2.99
N LEU A 187 1.37 20.11 -3.34
CA LEU A 187 1.73 19.57 -4.65
C LEU A 187 0.53 19.13 -5.49
N ASP A 188 -0.69 19.36 -5.00
CA ASP A 188 -1.92 19.13 -5.76
C ASP A 188 -1.89 19.90 -7.10
N GLY A 189 -2.22 19.21 -8.18
CA GLY A 189 -2.25 19.76 -9.54
C GLY A 189 -0.89 20.07 -10.16
N GLU A 190 0.22 19.94 -9.42
CA GLU A 190 1.56 20.17 -9.96
C GLU A 190 1.99 19.06 -10.93
N PRO A 191 2.86 19.35 -11.92
CA PRO A 191 3.33 18.35 -12.86
C PRO A 191 4.24 17.33 -12.17
N SER A 192 4.22 16.08 -12.63
CA SER A 192 5.03 14.98 -12.08
C SER A 192 6.50 15.36 -11.88
N SER A 193 7.12 16.07 -12.82
CA SER A 193 8.52 16.50 -12.71
C SER A 193 8.81 17.40 -11.50
N ARG A 194 7.85 18.24 -11.10
CA ARG A 194 7.95 19.08 -9.90
C ARG A 194 7.69 18.25 -8.65
N ILE A 195 6.68 17.38 -8.67
CA ILE A 195 6.39 16.44 -7.56
C ILE A 195 7.66 15.65 -7.24
N SER A 196 8.21 14.92 -8.22
CA SER A 196 9.42 14.10 -8.04
C SER A 196 10.63 14.90 -7.57
N LYS A 197 10.78 16.15 -8.00
CA LYS A 197 11.89 17.01 -7.59
C LYS A 197 11.72 17.51 -6.16
N THR A 198 10.56 18.04 -5.80
CA THR A 198 10.29 18.64 -4.48
C THR A 198 10.39 17.59 -3.39
N THR A 199 9.69 16.46 -3.56
CA THR A 199 9.71 15.36 -2.60
C THR A 199 11.13 14.81 -2.42
N ARG A 200 11.96 14.81 -3.48
CA ARG A 200 13.33 14.27 -3.43
C ARG A 200 14.24 15.20 -2.66
N ASN A 201 14.11 16.50 -2.90
CA ASN A 201 14.82 17.52 -2.15
C ASN A 201 14.42 17.49 -0.67
N LEU A 202 13.12 17.42 -0.37
CA LEU A 202 12.62 17.31 1.01
C LEU A 202 13.25 16.11 1.74
N ARG A 203 13.29 14.94 1.11
CA ARG A 203 13.96 13.76 1.69
C ARG A 203 15.43 14.04 2.02
N ASN A 204 16.16 14.66 1.10
CA ASN A 204 17.58 14.93 1.31
C ASN A 204 17.80 15.94 2.45
N GLU A 205 16.96 16.96 2.56
CA GLU A 205 16.98 17.92 3.67
C GLU A 205 16.64 17.24 5.00
N LEU A 206 15.61 16.39 5.05
CA LEU A 206 15.23 15.66 6.27
C LEU A 206 16.33 14.72 6.76
N SER A 207 17.09 14.09 5.86
CA SER A 207 18.26 13.29 6.25
C SER A 207 19.29 14.14 7.00
N LEU A 208 19.54 15.38 6.56
CA LEU A 208 20.47 16.30 7.22
C LEU A 208 19.93 16.72 8.60
N TYR A 209 18.70 17.20 8.67
CA TYR A 209 18.08 17.60 9.94
C TYR A 209 18.05 16.46 10.95
N THR A 210 17.78 15.22 10.50
CA THR A 210 17.79 14.04 11.37
C THR A 210 19.17 13.84 11.98
N LEU A 211 20.24 13.90 11.17
CA LEU A 211 21.62 13.74 11.66
C LEU A 211 22.05 14.88 12.60
N GLU A 212 21.68 16.13 12.31
CA GLU A 212 22.00 17.28 13.18
C GLU A 212 21.30 17.21 14.55
N LEU A 213 20.11 16.60 14.60
CA LEU A 213 19.35 16.41 15.83
C LEU A 213 19.77 15.16 16.63
N MET A 214 20.58 14.27 16.05
CA MET A 214 21.08 13.09 16.73
C MET A 214 22.30 13.41 17.60
N SER A 215 22.45 12.69 18.72
CA SER A 215 23.71 12.69 19.45
C SER A 215 24.78 11.90 18.69
N GLU A 216 26.05 12.16 18.98
CA GLU A 216 27.17 11.39 18.40
C GLU A 216 27.00 9.87 18.64
N GLU A 217 26.56 9.46 19.83
CA GLU A 217 26.24 8.07 20.17
C GLU A 217 25.04 7.51 19.36
N GLY A 218 24.06 8.38 19.04
CA GLY A 218 22.94 8.02 18.17
C GLY A 218 23.41 7.78 16.74
N ILE A 219 24.32 8.63 16.24
CA ILE A 219 24.90 8.48 14.90
C ILE A 219 25.72 7.20 14.82
N ALA A 220 26.55 6.90 15.83
CA ALA A 220 27.33 5.67 15.87
C ALA A 220 26.44 4.42 15.80
N ARG A 221 25.36 4.36 16.58
CA ARG A 221 24.40 3.24 16.51
C ARG A 221 23.72 3.11 15.15
N LEU A 222 23.34 4.21 14.53
CA LEU A 222 22.75 4.19 13.18
C LEU A 222 23.75 3.66 12.14
N VAL A 223 25.04 3.96 12.28
CA VAL A 223 26.09 3.40 11.41
C VAL A 223 26.16 1.88 11.58
N ASP A 224 26.20 1.39 12.82
CA ASP A 224 26.23 -0.05 13.12
C ASP A 224 25.00 -0.77 12.54
N GLU A 225 23.79 -0.22 12.72
CA GLU A 225 22.54 -0.77 12.17
C GLU A 225 22.53 -0.83 10.63
N VAL A 226 23.18 0.12 9.97
CA VAL A 226 23.28 0.16 8.50
C VAL A 226 24.33 -0.81 7.96
N GLU A 227 25.41 -1.08 8.70
CA GLU A 227 26.40 -2.10 8.31
C GLU A 227 25.89 -3.53 8.47
N GLU A 228 24.97 -3.77 9.40
CA GLU A 228 24.40 -5.10 9.69
C GLU A 228 23.20 -5.50 8.82
N GLY A 229 22.55 -4.55 8.12
CA GLY A 229 21.33 -4.77 7.32
C GLY A 229 21.54 -5.00 5.83
#